data_AF-A0AAV1CR32-F1
#
_entry.id   AF-A0AAV1CR32-F1
#
_cell.length_a   1.000
_cell.length_b   1.000
_cell.length_c   1.000
_cell.angle_alpha   90.00
_cell.angle_beta   90.00
_cell.angle_gamma   90.00
#
_symmetry.space_group_name_H-M   'P 1'
#
loop_
_entity.id
_entity.type
_entity.pdbx_description
1 polymer ?
#
loop_
_entity_poly.entity_id
_entity_poly.type
_entity_poly.pdbx_seq_one_letter_code
_entity_poly.pdbx_strand_id
1 'polypeptide(L)'
;MGSGDDDFGFRVMGLGSNYGIDTSIASEPSSSSSVPIDSSNIGFKLLKKHGWKEGTGLGVAEQGRLEPVEAHMKTNKRGLGAEKVKKAKGKSKDPENPMDQDSEKLQLKRKNKGMTKKMRKMLEFEKRLKEKEFERAFFREFWPDNV
;
A
#
# COMPACT_ATOMS: atom_id res chain seq x y z
N MET A 1 -15.93 25.40 60.88
CA MET A 1 -14.70 24.74 60.41
C MET A 1 -15.05 24.11 59.07
N GLY A 2 -14.59 24.52 57.90
CA GLY A 2 -13.62 25.52 57.45
C GLY A 2 -13.50 25.25 55.95
N SER A 3 -13.60 26.30 55.13
CA SER A 3 -13.47 26.29 53.68
C SER A 3 -12.08 25.81 53.22
N GLY A 4 -11.98 25.36 51.96
CA GLY A 4 -10.70 25.11 51.31
C GLY A 4 -10.89 24.55 49.89
N ASP A 5 -10.99 25.47 48.93
CA ASP A 5 -10.75 25.24 47.50
C ASP A 5 -9.24 24.99 47.24
N ASP A 6 -8.89 24.74 45.96
CA ASP A 6 -7.54 24.75 45.35
C ASP A 6 -6.78 23.38 45.36
N ASP A 7 -6.13 22.87 44.32
CA ASP A 7 -5.82 23.39 42.98
C ASP A 7 -5.31 22.25 42.06
N PHE A 8 -5.20 22.58 40.77
CA PHE A 8 -4.69 21.82 39.63
C PHE A 8 -3.45 20.92 39.83
N GLY A 9 -3.46 19.73 39.19
CA GLY A 9 -2.21 18.97 38.98
C GLY A 9 -2.30 17.58 38.35
N PHE A 10 -2.85 17.40 37.14
CA PHE A 10 -2.61 16.15 36.38
C PHE A 10 -1.24 16.19 35.71
N ARG A 11 -0.18 15.91 36.48
CA ARG A 11 1.14 15.57 35.94
C ARG A 11 1.22 14.06 35.77
N VAL A 12 0.79 13.54 34.62
CA VAL A 12 1.23 12.21 34.17
C VAL A 12 2.51 12.37 33.37
N MET A 13 3.61 11.98 34.02
CA MET A 13 4.84 11.60 33.34
C MET A 13 4.62 10.26 32.63
N GLY A 14 5.30 10.07 31.50
CA GLY A 14 5.64 8.73 31.04
C GLY A 14 5.17 8.44 29.63
N LEU A 15 6.14 8.50 28.72
CA LEU A 15 6.10 7.98 27.37
C LEU A 15 5.52 6.56 27.37
N GLY A 16 4.33 6.39 26.79
CA GLY A 16 3.78 5.08 26.49
C GLY A 16 4.66 4.39 25.46
N SER A 17 5.48 3.47 25.95
CA SER A 17 6.26 2.54 25.15
C SER A 17 5.33 1.82 24.18
N ASN A 18 5.57 1.99 22.88
CA ASN A 18 4.92 1.24 21.81
C ASN A 18 4.95 -0.25 22.17
N TYR A 19 3.78 -0.90 22.15
CA TYR A 19 3.65 -2.34 22.20
C TYR A 19 4.55 -2.95 21.12
N GLY A 20 5.71 -3.45 21.55
CA GLY A 20 6.61 -4.23 20.74
C GLY A 20 5.93 -5.55 20.42
N ILE A 21 5.50 -5.70 19.17
CA ILE A 21 5.08 -6.98 18.63
C ILE A 21 6.37 -7.77 18.41
N ASP A 22 6.81 -8.52 19.41
CA ASP A 22 7.85 -9.54 19.29
C ASP A 22 7.29 -10.74 18.53
N THR A 23 7.08 -10.54 17.22
CA THR A 23 6.75 -11.64 16.32
C THR A 23 8.02 -12.44 16.07
N SER A 24 8.38 -13.30 17.03
CA SER A 24 9.21 -14.46 16.77
C SER A 24 8.40 -15.42 15.91
N ILE A 25 8.26 -15.08 14.62
CA ILE A 25 7.93 -16.06 13.60
C ILE A 25 9.12 -17.01 13.58
N ALA A 26 8.98 -18.11 14.32
CA ALA A 26 9.73 -19.32 14.03
C ALA A 26 9.55 -19.54 12.52
N SER A 27 10.67 -19.62 11.81
CA SER A 27 10.69 -19.90 10.39
C SER A 27 10.18 -21.32 10.18
N GLU A 28 8.85 -21.46 10.14
CA GLU A 28 8.19 -22.65 9.65
C GLU A 28 8.80 -22.96 8.27
N PRO A 29 9.18 -24.22 7.99
CA PRO A 29 9.76 -24.57 6.70
C PRO A 29 8.74 -24.21 5.62
N SER A 30 9.03 -23.14 4.87
CA SER A 30 8.25 -22.81 3.69
C SER A 30 8.34 -24.02 2.77
N SER A 31 7.21 -24.46 2.20
CA SER A 31 7.20 -25.60 1.29
C SER A 31 8.05 -25.25 0.07
N SER A 32 9.32 -25.65 0.09
CA SER A 32 10.23 -25.53 -1.04
C SER A 32 9.87 -26.62 -2.02
N SER A 33 9.82 -26.29 -3.31
CA SER A 33 9.69 -27.29 -4.39
C SER A 33 10.79 -28.35 -4.31
N SER A 34 11.97 -27.97 -3.80
CA SER A 34 13.13 -28.85 -3.73
C SER A 34 13.07 -29.95 -2.66
N VAL A 35 12.08 -29.94 -1.77
CA VAL A 35 11.98 -30.90 -0.66
C VAL A 35 10.77 -31.82 -0.90
N PRO A 36 10.99 -33.14 -1.05
CA PRO A 36 9.91 -34.11 -1.16
C PRO A 36 8.97 -34.09 0.05
N ILE A 37 7.71 -34.47 -0.18
CA ILE A 37 6.72 -34.58 0.90
C ILE A 37 7.14 -35.72 1.84
N ASP A 38 7.16 -35.44 3.15
CA ASP A 38 7.55 -36.42 4.16
C ASP A 38 6.55 -37.59 4.26
N SER A 39 7.07 -38.75 4.65
CA SER A 39 6.34 -40.00 4.87
C SER A 39 5.27 -39.93 5.96
N SER A 40 5.40 -39.01 6.92
CA SER A 40 4.38 -38.77 7.95
C SER A 40 3.09 -38.19 7.38
N ASN A 41 3.18 -37.48 6.24
CA ASN A 41 2.08 -36.79 5.59
C ASN A 41 1.00 -37.79 5.11
N ILE A 42 -0.26 -37.46 5.39
CA ILE A 42 -1.40 -38.31 5.03
C ILE A 42 -1.48 -38.52 3.51
N GLY A 43 -1.26 -37.47 2.72
CA GLY A 43 -1.26 -37.54 1.26
C GLY A 43 -0.18 -38.49 0.72
N PHE A 44 1.03 -38.46 1.29
CA PHE A 44 2.09 -39.39 0.92
C PHE A 44 1.69 -40.85 1.14
N LYS A 45 1.09 -41.17 2.29
CA LYS A 45 0.60 -42.51 2.62
C LYS A 45 -0.49 -42.97 1.67
N LEU A 46 -1.42 -42.08 1.30
CA LEU A 46 -2.46 -42.40 0.33
C LEU A 46 -1.88 -42.70 -1.05
N LEU A 47 -0.96 -41.88 -1.55
CA LEU A 47 -0.32 -42.10 -2.84
C LEU A 47 0.40 -43.45 -2.88
N LYS A 48 1.21 -43.77 -1.87
CA LYS A 48 1.88 -45.07 -1.74
C LYS A 48 0.88 -46.23 -1.72
N LYS A 49 -0.23 -46.10 -0.97
CA LYS A 49 -1.29 -47.13 -0.89
C LYS A 49 -1.94 -47.40 -2.25
N HIS A 50 -2.07 -46.37 -3.09
CA HIS A 50 -2.60 -46.48 -4.45
C HIS A 50 -1.54 -46.84 -5.51
N GLY A 51 -0.34 -47.27 -5.09
CA GLY A 51 0.68 -47.80 -5.98
C GLY A 51 1.64 -46.75 -6.56
N TRP A 52 1.52 -45.48 -6.15
CA TRP A 52 2.50 -44.47 -6.53
C TRP A 52 3.84 -44.72 -5.82
N LYS A 53 4.94 -44.56 -6.55
CA LYS A 53 6.30 -44.71 -6.05
C LYS A 53 6.96 -43.34 -5.92
N GLU A 54 7.76 -43.20 -4.88
CA GLU A 54 8.49 -41.96 -4.66
C GLU A 54 9.56 -41.79 -5.73
N GLY A 55 9.76 -40.54 -6.17
CA GLY A 55 10.65 -40.23 -7.29
C GLY A 55 10.08 -40.55 -8.68
N THR A 56 8.85 -41.08 -8.79
CA THR A 56 8.19 -41.35 -10.08
C THR A 56 7.06 -40.36 -10.36
N GLY A 57 6.85 -40.04 -11.63
CA GLY A 57 5.75 -39.19 -12.08
C GLY A 57 4.41 -39.88 -11.94
N LEU A 58 3.33 -39.10 -11.89
CA LEU A 58 1.97 -39.64 -11.89
C LEU A 58 1.53 -40.07 -13.30
N GLY A 59 0.66 -41.07 -13.38
CA GLY A 59 0.08 -41.56 -14.64
C GLY A 59 0.54 -42.97 -15.01
N VAL A 60 -0.12 -43.57 -16.01
CA VAL A 60 0.10 -44.98 -16.40
C VAL A 60 1.54 -45.27 -16.83
N ALA A 61 2.18 -44.30 -17.49
CA ALA A 61 3.56 -44.39 -17.96
C ALA A 61 4.50 -43.50 -17.12
N GLU A 62 4.11 -43.15 -15.89
CA GLU A 62 4.88 -42.26 -15.00
C GLU A 62 5.22 -40.89 -15.64
N GLN A 63 4.41 -40.45 -16.61
CA GLN A 63 4.70 -39.29 -17.46
C GLN A 63 4.46 -37.93 -16.80
N GLY A 64 3.84 -37.92 -15.62
CA GLY A 64 3.57 -36.70 -14.86
C GLY A 64 4.85 -36.04 -14.38
N ARG A 65 4.80 -34.71 -14.22
CA ARG A 65 5.93 -33.95 -13.69
C ARG A 65 6.23 -34.37 -12.24
N LEU A 66 7.52 -34.50 -11.93
CA LEU A 66 8.00 -34.73 -10.56
C LEU A 66 7.92 -33.44 -9.73
N GLU A 67 8.29 -32.33 -10.35
CA GLU A 67 8.38 -31.03 -9.70
C GLU A 67 7.13 -30.18 -9.93
N PRO A 68 6.65 -29.45 -8.91
CA PRO A 68 5.53 -28.53 -9.05
C PRO A 68 5.82 -27.41 -10.06
N VAL A 69 4.77 -26.82 -10.62
CA VAL A 69 4.91 -25.70 -11.55
C VAL A 69 5.13 -24.41 -10.77
N GLU A 70 6.21 -23.70 -11.08
CA GLU A 70 6.46 -22.39 -10.49
C GLU A 70 5.41 -21.37 -10.93
N ALA A 71 4.79 -20.70 -9.95
CA ALA A 71 3.85 -19.62 -10.19
C ALA A 71 4.50 -18.27 -9.90
N HIS A 72 4.54 -17.38 -10.89
CA HIS A 72 5.01 -16.02 -10.69
C HIS A 72 3.88 -15.09 -10.28
N MET A 73 3.95 -14.56 -9.05
CA MET A 73 2.98 -13.58 -8.56
C MET A 73 3.19 -12.23 -9.24
N LYS A 74 2.15 -11.73 -9.90
CA LYS A 74 2.15 -10.42 -10.53
C LYS A 74 1.84 -9.33 -9.49
N THR A 75 2.82 -8.49 -9.20
CA THR A 75 2.67 -7.39 -8.21
C THR A 75 2.04 -6.13 -8.79
N ASN A 76 2.05 -5.95 -10.12
CA ASN A 76 1.50 -4.76 -10.77
C ASN A 76 0.04 -4.95 -11.19
N LYS A 77 -0.74 -3.86 -11.12
CA LYS A 77 -2.16 -3.84 -11.52
C LYS A 77 -2.39 -3.55 -13.02
N ARG A 78 -1.33 -3.56 -13.84
CA ARG A 78 -1.43 -3.30 -15.29
C ARG A 78 -1.97 -4.53 -16.03
N GLY A 79 -2.52 -4.35 -17.22
CA GLY A 79 -2.95 -5.48 -18.08
C GLY A 79 -1.82 -6.46 -18.41
N LEU A 80 -2.18 -7.64 -18.91
CA LEU A 80 -1.21 -8.53 -19.57
C LEU A 80 -0.72 -7.86 -20.86
N GLY A 81 0.54 -8.06 -21.24
CA GLY A 81 1.15 -7.41 -22.40
C GLY A 81 1.53 -5.93 -22.23
N ALA A 82 1.19 -5.30 -21.10
CA ALA A 82 1.60 -3.92 -20.83
C ALA A 82 3.13 -3.81 -20.71
N GLU A 83 3.72 -2.80 -21.35
CA GLU A 83 5.16 -2.59 -21.34
C GLU A 83 5.71 -2.49 -19.90
N LYS A 84 6.76 -3.27 -19.63
CA LYS A 84 7.44 -3.28 -18.34
C LYS A 84 8.15 -1.94 -18.17
N VAL A 85 7.70 -1.11 -17.23
CA VAL A 85 8.46 0.09 -16.87
C VAL A 85 9.77 -0.38 -16.27
N LYS A 86 10.88 -0.12 -16.97
CA LYS A 86 12.22 -0.33 -16.42
C LYS A 86 12.30 0.53 -15.16
N LYS A 87 12.28 -0.09 -13.98
CA LYS A 87 12.60 0.64 -12.74
C LYS A 87 14.03 1.13 -12.92
N ALA A 88 14.21 2.43 -13.11
CA ALA A 88 15.53 3.04 -13.12
C ALA A 88 16.20 2.66 -11.81
N LYS A 89 17.29 1.88 -11.89
CA LYS A 89 18.18 1.68 -10.75
C LYS A 89 18.62 3.08 -10.32
N GLY A 90 18.27 3.47 -9.10
CA GLY A 90 18.67 4.75 -8.55
C GLY A 90 20.20 4.85 -8.56
N LYS A 91 20.73 5.75 -9.40
CA LYS A 91 22.05 6.31 -9.19
C LYS A 91 21.86 7.48 -8.23
N SER A 92 22.42 7.38 -7.04
CA SER A 92 22.61 8.52 -6.14
C SER A 92 24.10 8.67 -5.87
N LYS A 93 24.73 9.60 -6.59
CA LYS A 93 25.80 10.47 -6.07
C LYS A 93 25.66 11.85 -6.73
N ASP A 94 25.23 12.77 -5.87
CA ASP A 94 25.55 14.19 -5.72
C ASP A 94 25.13 15.25 -6.77
N PRO A 95 24.87 16.49 -6.30
CA PRO A 95 24.13 17.51 -7.04
C PRO A 95 25.05 18.63 -7.52
N GLU A 96 25.09 18.90 -8.83
CA GLU A 96 25.52 20.21 -9.32
C GLU A 96 24.55 20.71 -10.39
N ASN A 97 24.02 21.90 -10.11
CA ASN A 97 23.13 22.70 -10.93
C ASN A 97 23.92 23.23 -12.15
N PRO A 98 23.28 23.37 -13.32
CA PRO A 98 23.00 24.76 -13.70
C PRO A 98 21.60 24.96 -14.29
N MET A 99 21.19 26.21 -14.14
CA MET A 99 19.91 26.82 -14.42
C MET A 99 19.42 26.64 -15.85
N ASP A 100 18.10 26.46 -16.03
CA ASP A 100 17.39 26.79 -17.28
C ASP A 100 15.92 27.20 -16.99
N GLN A 101 15.51 28.28 -17.64
CA GLN A 101 14.27 29.05 -17.43
C GLN A 101 13.00 28.40 -18.03
N ASP A 102 12.55 27.25 -17.49
CA ASP A 102 11.27 26.62 -17.89
C ASP A 102 10.49 26.02 -16.70
N SER A 103 10.70 26.59 -15.52
CA SER A 103 10.32 25.99 -14.24
C SER A 103 8.83 26.11 -13.87
N GLU A 104 8.05 26.98 -14.49
CA GLU A 104 6.65 27.18 -14.09
C GLU A 104 5.70 26.09 -14.62
N LYS A 105 5.90 25.62 -15.86
CA LYS A 105 4.96 24.67 -16.50
C LYS A 105 5.09 23.23 -15.94
N LEU A 106 6.27 22.88 -15.44
CA LEU A 106 6.58 21.57 -14.83
C LEU A 106 6.08 21.44 -13.38
N GLN A 107 6.00 22.54 -12.63
CA GLN A 107 5.52 22.54 -11.25
C GLN A 107 4.01 22.29 -11.15
N LEU A 108 3.22 22.86 -12.07
CA LEU A 108 1.76 22.70 -12.08
C LEU A 108 1.33 21.24 -12.32
N LYS A 109 2.10 20.49 -13.12
CA LYS A 109 1.81 19.09 -13.45
C LYS A 109 2.16 18.12 -12.31
N ARG A 110 3.15 18.46 -11.47
CA ARG A 110 3.55 17.66 -10.31
C ARG A 110 2.63 17.87 -9.10
N LYS A 111 2.15 19.10 -8.86
CA LYS A 111 1.17 19.40 -7.79
C LYS A 111 -0.20 18.77 -8.05
N ASN A 112 -0.61 18.64 -9.31
CA ASN A 112 -1.90 18.03 -9.68
C ASN A 112 -1.95 16.50 -9.51
N LYS A 113 -0.81 15.85 -9.20
CA LYS A 113 -0.72 14.39 -9.00
C LYS A 113 -0.81 13.97 -7.52
N GLY A 114 -0.91 14.92 -6.58
CA GLY A 114 -0.73 14.67 -5.14
C GLY A 114 -1.98 14.78 -4.25
N MET A 115 -3.14 15.20 -4.75
CA MET A 115 -4.32 15.34 -3.87
C MET A 115 -5.04 14.01 -3.67
N THR A 116 -5.17 13.61 -2.41
CA THR A 116 -6.04 12.49 -2.03
C THR A 116 -7.49 12.79 -2.46
N LYS A 117 -8.27 11.75 -2.77
CA LYS A 117 -9.70 11.89 -3.16
C LYS A 117 -10.48 12.77 -2.19
N LYS A 118 -10.18 12.69 -0.88
CA LYS A 118 -10.80 13.50 0.17
C LYS A 118 -10.48 14.99 0.02
N MET A 119 -9.20 15.32 -0.18
CA MET A 119 -8.75 16.71 -0.30
C MET A 119 -9.32 17.38 -1.55
N ARG A 120 -9.41 16.63 -2.66
CA ARG A 120 -10.06 17.11 -3.89
C ARG A 120 -11.54 17.48 -3.66
N LYS A 121 -12.28 16.62 -2.94
CA LYS A 121 -13.70 16.83 -2.66
C LYS A 121 -13.94 17.98 -1.68
N MET A 122 -13.06 18.15 -0.70
CA MET A 122 -13.09 19.28 0.24
C MET A 122 -12.85 20.61 -0.47
N LEU A 123 -11.83 20.68 -1.33
CA LEU A 123 -11.45 21.91 -2.03
C LEU A 123 -12.53 22.34 -3.05
N GLU A 124 -13.20 21.36 -3.68
CA GLU A 124 -14.36 21.61 -4.55
C GLU A 124 -15.56 22.16 -3.77
N PHE A 125 -15.83 21.62 -2.57
CA PHE A 125 -16.90 22.12 -1.71
C PHE A 125 -16.62 23.54 -1.22
N GLU A 126 -15.39 23.82 -0.81
CA GLU A 126 -14.94 25.16 -0.40
C GLU A 126 -15.02 26.16 -1.56
N LYS A 127 -14.59 25.78 -2.77
CA LYS A 127 -14.71 26.61 -3.97
C LYS A 127 -16.17 26.93 -4.27
N ARG A 128 -17.06 25.94 -4.14
CA ARG A 128 -18.51 26.14 -4.36
C ARG A 128 -19.13 27.05 -3.30
N LEU A 129 -18.66 27.00 -2.06
CA LEU A 129 -19.08 27.94 -1.01
C LEU A 129 -18.58 29.36 -1.32
N LYS A 130 -17.31 29.50 -1.71
CA LYS A 130 -16.74 30.79 -2.13
C LYS A 130 -17.45 31.38 -3.35
N GLU A 131 -17.82 30.56 -4.32
CA GLU A 131 -18.60 31.01 -5.48
C GLU A 131 -20.00 31.44 -5.08
N LYS A 132 -20.69 30.68 -4.21
CA LYS A 132 -22.01 31.09 -3.68
C LYS A 132 -21.93 32.36 -2.83
N GLU A 133 -20.89 32.49 -2.04
CA GLU A 133 -20.65 33.64 -1.17
C GLU A 133 -20.27 34.87 -2.00
N PHE A 134 -19.42 34.69 -3.02
CA PHE A 134 -19.10 35.70 -4.02
C PHE A 134 -20.36 36.13 -4.77
N GLU A 135 -21.17 35.20 -5.26
CA GLU A 135 -22.40 35.49 -5.98
C GLU A 135 -23.38 36.25 -5.06
N ARG A 136 -23.59 35.78 -3.83
CA ARG A 136 -24.42 36.45 -2.83
C ARG A 136 -23.89 37.86 -2.46
N ALA A 137 -22.58 38.03 -2.34
CA ALA A 137 -21.96 39.32 -2.07
C ALA A 137 -22.02 40.26 -3.29
N PHE A 138 -21.76 39.73 -4.48
CA PHE A 138 -21.80 40.43 -5.76
C PHE A 138 -23.20 40.92 -6.09
N PHE A 139 -24.23 40.08 -5.90
CA PHE A 139 -25.63 40.49 -6.07
C PHE A 139 -26.04 41.54 -5.03
N ARG A 140 -25.60 41.43 -3.77
CA ARG A 140 -25.84 42.45 -2.75
C ARG A 140 -25.21 43.80 -3.10
N GLU A 141 -24.06 43.80 -3.76
CA GLU A 141 -23.30 45.01 -4.08
C GLU A 141 -23.71 45.64 -5.42
N PHE A 142 -24.12 44.84 -6.40
CA PHE A 142 -24.39 45.30 -7.77
C PHE A 142 -25.88 45.34 -8.14
N TRP A 143 -26.77 44.69 -7.37
CA TRP A 143 -28.23 44.77 -7.53
C TRP A 143 -28.98 44.72 -6.18
N PRO A 144 -29.07 45.86 -5.46
CA PRO A 144 -29.62 45.91 -4.09
C PRO A 144 -31.12 45.63 -3.97
N ASP A 145 -31.91 45.72 -5.04
CA ASP A 145 -33.38 45.71 -4.98
C ASP A 145 -34.05 44.32 -5.13
N ASN A 146 -33.29 43.22 -5.06
CA ASN A 146 -33.83 41.86 -5.27
C ASN A 146 -33.52 40.86 -4.14
N VAL A 147 -33.32 41.36 -2.91
CA VAL A 147 -33.35 40.60 -1.65
C VAL A 147 -34.54 41.05 -0.80
#